data_AF-A0A8U1BWF9-F1
#
_entry.id   AF-A0A8U1BWF9-F1
#
_cell.length_a   1.000
_cell.length_b   1.000
_cell.length_c   1.000
_cell.angle_alpha   90.00
_cell.angle_beta   90.00
_cell.angle_gamma   90.00
#
_symmetry.space_group_name_H-M   'P 1'
#
loop_
_entity.id
_entity.type
_entity.pdbx_description
1 polymer ?
#
loop_
_entity_poly.entity_id
_entity_poly.type
_entity_poly.pdbx_seq_one_letter_code
_entity_poly.pdbx_strand_id
1 'polypeptide(L)'
;MAVYMSASHSENAFNTHDFVPEWAHEEVSTGTTILAVEFDGGVVIGADSRTTTGSYIANRVTDKLTPIHDHIFCCRSGSAADTQAVADAVTYQLGFHSIELDEPPLVQTAANLFKQMCYRYREELMAGIIVAGWDKRRGGQVYTVPMGGMIVRQPVSVGGSGSSYIYGFMDSNYKPGMTKEECLHFCTQALALAMERDGSSGGVARLAAITEEGLERLVVLGNQLPKFSNA
;
A
#
# COMPACT_ATOMS: atom_id res chain seq x y z
N MET A 1 -29.08 -17.95 -51.66
CA MET A 1 -29.85 -16.75 -52.06
C MET A 1 -31.05 -16.64 -51.12
N ALA A 2 -31.30 -15.44 -50.58
CA ALA A 2 -32.50 -14.98 -49.86
C ALA A 2 -32.79 -15.49 -48.42
N VAL A 3 -32.39 -14.63 -47.48
CA VAL A 3 -33.09 -14.09 -46.29
C VAL A 3 -34.63 -14.25 -46.29
N TYR A 4 -35.24 -14.57 -45.13
CA TYR A 4 -36.39 -13.83 -44.56
C TYR A 4 -36.66 -14.14 -43.06
N MET A 5 -36.74 -13.05 -42.29
CA MET A 5 -37.37 -12.81 -40.97
C MET A 5 -38.80 -13.39 -40.85
N SER A 6 -39.50 -13.56 -39.72
CA SER A 6 -39.38 -13.21 -38.29
C SER A 6 -40.57 -13.86 -37.56
N ALA A 7 -40.49 -14.14 -36.25
CA ALA A 7 -41.62 -13.95 -35.33
C ALA A 7 -41.15 -13.88 -33.86
N SER A 8 -41.46 -12.75 -33.26
CA SER A 8 -41.31 -12.29 -31.88
C SER A 8 -41.67 -13.30 -30.78
N HIS A 9 -40.85 -13.34 -29.72
CA HIS A 9 -41.30 -13.65 -28.36
C HIS A 9 -40.86 -12.51 -27.42
N SER A 10 -41.81 -12.12 -26.58
CA SER A 10 -41.91 -10.94 -25.72
C SER A 10 -40.67 -10.61 -24.87
N GLU A 11 -40.28 -9.34 -24.93
CA GLU A 11 -39.36 -8.68 -24.00
C GLU A 11 -39.95 -8.67 -22.58
N ASN A 12 -39.28 -9.33 -21.64
CA ASN A 12 -39.42 -9.06 -20.21
C ASN A 12 -38.38 -7.99 -19.86
N ALA A 13 -38.78 -6.72 -19.97
CA ALA A 13 -37.94 -5.55 -19.86
C ALA A 13 -37.74 -5.08 -18.40
N PHE A 14 -37.15 -5.91 -17.53
CA PHE A 14 -36.60 -5.44 -16.25
C PHE A 14 -35.44 -6.34 -15.83
N ASN A 15 -34.26 -6.08 -16.40
CA ASN A 15 -33.02 -6.66 -15.91
C ASN A 15 -32.58 -5.79 -14.72
N THR A 16 -32.47 -6.36 -13.52
CA THR A 16 -32.03 -5.64 -12.30
C THR A 16 -30.61 -5.09 -12.40
N HIS A 17 -29.90 -5.40 -13.49
CA HIS A 17 -28.57 -4.89 -13.82
C HIS A 17 -28.58 -3.45 -14.38
N ASP A 18 -29.73 -2.92 -14.85
CA ASP A 18 -29.77 -1.60 -15.52
C ASP A 18 -29.92 -0.40 -14.56
N PHE A 19 -30.11 -0.65 -13.26
CA PHE A 19 -30.31 0.40 -12.25
C PHE A 19 -29.11 0.65 -11.35
N VAL A 20 -28.09 -0.22 -11.43
CA VAL A 20 -26.88 -0.06 -10.64
C VAL A 20 -25.82 0.53 -11.58
N PRO A 21 -25.28 1.72 -11.29
CA PRO A 21 -24.22 2.28 -12.12
C PRO A 21 -23.05 1.31 -12.25
N GLU A 22 -22.42 1.27 -13.42
CA GLU A 22 -21.33 0.33 -13.73
C GLU A 22 -20.17 0.38 -12.71
N TRP A 23 -19.90 1.57 -12.15
CA TRP A 23 -18.92 1.79 -11.06
C TRP A 23 -19.24 1.06 -9.75
N ALA A 24 -20.49 0.63 -9.53
CA ALA A 24 -20.88 -0.15 -8.36
C ALA A 24 -20.46 -1.62 -8.48
N HIS A 25 -20.13 -2.07 -9.69
CA HIS A 25 -19.60 -3.41 -9.98
C HIS A 25 -18.10 -3.39 -10.31
N GLU A 26 -17.50 -2.22 -10.54
CA GLU A 26 -16.05 -2.08 -10.66
C GLU A 26 -15.37 -2.36 -9.31
N GLU A 27 -14.30 -3.15 -9.34
CA GLU A 27 -13.39 -3.23 -8.20
C GLU A 27 -12.96 -1.83 -7.81
N VAL A 28 -12.98 -1.54 -6.50
CA VAL A 28 -12.47 -0.29 -5.97
C VAL A 28 -10.96 -0.25 -6.22
N SER A 29 -10.58 0.24 -7.40
CA SER A 29 -9.19 0.53 -7.76
C SER A 29 -8.78 1.79 -7.01
N THR A 30 -8.35 1.60 -5.76
CA THR A 30 -7.88 2.70 -4.92
C THR A 30 -6.45 3.00 -5.32
N GLY A 31 -6.26 3.94 -6.24
CA GLY A 31 -4.89 4.38 -6.48
C GLY A 31 -4.29 5.00 -5.21
N THR A 32 -2.98 4.83 -5.11
CA THR A 32 -2.24 4.85 -3.85
C THR A 32 -0.77 5.07 -4.16
N THR A 33 -0.07 5.78 -3.29
CA THR A 33 1.39 5.76 -3.25
C THR A 33 1.83 5.29 -1.87
N ILE A 34 2.53 4.16 -1.83
CA ILE A 34 3.18 3.65 -0.62
C ILE A 34 4.67 3.47 -0.90
N LEU A 35 5.50 3.66 0.13
CA LEU A 35 6.94 3.45 0.03
C LEU A 35 7.56 3.11 1.38
N ALA A 36 8.76 2.55 1.35
CA ALA A 36 9.58 2.30 2.51
C ALA A 36 11.07 2.41 2.17
N VAL A 37 11.86 2.89 3.13
CA VAL A 37 13.32 3.07 3.01
C VAL A 37 14.00 2.57 4.28
N GLU A 38 15.01 1.73 4.12
CA GLU A 38 15.90 1.23 5.17
C GLU A 38 17.01 2.25 5.45
N PHE A 39 17.30 2.49 6.72
CA PHE A 39 18.41 3.33 7.18
C PHE A 39 19.14 2.66 8.34
N ASP A 40 20.32 3.17 8.72
CA ASP A 40 21.06 2.62 9.85
C ASP A 40 20.32 2.89 11.17
N GLY A 41 19.80 1.83 11.78
CA GLY A 41 18.96 1.89 12.98
C GLY A 41 17.47 1.66 12.77
N GLY A 42 16.96 1.56 11.53
CA GLY A 42 15.54 1.36 11.32
C GLY A 42 15.01 1.45 9.89
N VAL A 43 13.72 1.73 9.78
CA VAL A 43 13.03 1.96 8.50
C VAL A 43 12.12 3.17 8.60
N VAL A 44 11.96 3.90 7.49
CA VAL A 44 10.90 4.89 7.30
C VAL A 44 9.89 4.34 6.31
N ILE A 45 8.61 4.36 6.67
CA ILE A 45 7.51 4.05 5.78
C ILE A 45 6.67 5.29 5.50
N GLY A 46 6.07 5.35 4.31
CA GLY A 46 5.26 6.47 3.87
C GLY A 46 4.08 6.05 3.02
N ALA A 47 2.97 6.77 3.15
CA ALA A 47 1.80 6.62 2.30
C ALA A 47 1.03 7.94 2.12
N ASP A 48 0.35 8.08 0.99
CA ASP A 48 -0.72 9.07 0.84
C ASP A 48 -2.00 8.62 1.58
N SER A 49 -3.00 9.50 1.67
CA SER A 49 -4.21 9.25 2.48
C SER A 49 -5.52 9.17 1.69
N ARG A 50 -5.47 9.28 0.35
CA ARG A 50 -6.67 9.25 -0.49
C ARG A 50 -7.09 7.81 -0.81
N THR A 51 -8.39 7.58 -0.85
CA THR A 51 -9.03 6.35 -1.30
C THR A 51 -10.14 6.75 -2.27
N THR A 52 -10.07 6.26 -3.51
CA THR A 52 -11.00 6.58 -4.59
C THR A 52 -11.84 5.37 -5.00
N THR A 53 -13.04 5.65 -5.52
CA THR A 53 -13.89 4.71 -6.26
C THR A 53 -14.16 5.37 -7.61
N GLY A 54 -13.40 4.96 -8.63
CA GLY A 54 -13.32 5.72 -9.88
C GLY A 54 -12.82 7.15 -9.64
N SER A 55 -13.54 8.16 -10.13
CA SER A 55 -13.22 9.57 -9.92
C SER A 55 -13.69 10.13 -8.56
N TYR A 56 -14.52 9.39 -7.83
CA TYR A 56 -15.06 9.83 -6.54
C TYR A 56 -14.07 9.54 -5.41
N ILE A 57 -13.78 10.54 -4.58
CA ILE A 57 -12.94 10.37 -3.39
C ILE A 57 -13.82 9.84 -2.25
N ALA A 58 -13.79 8.52 -2.06
CA ALA A 58 -14.51 7.84 -0.98
C ALA A 58 -13.99 8.23 0.41
N ASN A 59 -12.67 8.38 0.56
CA ASN A 59 -12.05 8.89 1.78
C ASN A 59 -10.78 9.69 1.46
N ARG A 60 -10.56 10.80 2.15
CA ARG A 60 -9.42 11.71 1.95
C ARG A 60 -8.32 11.58 2.99
N VAL A 61 -8.53 10.86 4.09
CA VAL A 61 -7.64 10.81 5.26
C VAL A 61 -7.36 9.38 5.76
N THR A 62 -7.51 8.38 4.89
CA THR A 62 -7.24 6.97 5.19
C THR A 62 -5.83 6.79 5.74
N ASP A 63 -5.67 5.89 6.71
CA ASP A 63 -4.36 5.44 7.17
C ASP A 63 -4.03 4.10 6.50
N LYS A 64 -3.03 4.13 5.61
CA LYS A 64 -2.56 2.96 4.85
C LYS A 64 -1.36 2.29 5.53
N LEU A 65 -0.87 2.85 6.64
CA LEU A 65 0.22 2.32 7.46
C LEU A 65 -0.39 1.55 8.63
N THR A 66 -0.44 0.22 8.54
CA THR A 66 -1.13 -0.63 9.51
C THR A 66 -0.13 -1.32 10.42
N PRO A 67 -0.26 -1.21 11.76
CA PRO A 67 0.56 -1.99 12.68
C PRO A 67 0.19 -3.47 12.56
N ILE A 68 1.21 -4.31 12.43
CA ILE A 68 1.10 -5.78 12.45
C ILE A 68 1.64 -6.33 13.77
N HIS A 69 2.65 -5.66 14.33
CA HIS A 69 3.17 -5.85 15.68
C HIS A 69 3.82 -4.53 16.14
N ASP A 70 4.28 -4.45 17.39
CA ASP A 70 4.89 -3.24 17.97
C ASP A 70 5.95 -2.56 17.08
N HIS A 71 6.83 -3.34 16.46
CA HIS A 71 7.91 -2.85 15.59
C HIS A 71 7.76 -3.30 14.11
N ILE A 72 6.57 -3.75 13.71
CA ILE A 72 6.32 -4.25 12.35
C ILE A 72 5.04 -3.63 11.81
N PHE A 73 5.16 -2.99 10.66
CA PHE A 73 4.06 -2.36 9.95
C PHE A 73 3.94 -2.92 8.53
N CYS A 74 2.74 -2.78 7.97
CA CYS A 74 2.54 -2.95 6.55
C CYS A 74 1.94 -1.68 5.91
N CYS A 75 2.39 -1.38 4.70
CA CYS A 75 1.77 -0.42 3.82
C CYS A 75 0.83 -1.16 2.87
N ARG A 76 -0.43 -0.73 2.80
CA ARG A 76 -1.48 -1.40 2.03
C ARG A 76 -1.79 -0.65 0.72
N SER A 77 -1.81 -1.38 -0.40
CA SER A 77 -2.24 -0.89 -1.71
C SER A 77 -2.99 -1.98 -2.49
N GLY A 78 -3.90 -1.59 -3.38
CA GLY A 78 -4.82 -2.51 -4.07
C GLY A 78 -6.24 -2.42 -3.50
N SER A 79 -7.00 -3.51 -3.53
CA SER A 79 -8.35 -3.57 -2.95
C SER A 79 -8.29 -3.29 -1.44
N ALA A 80 -9.07 -2.29 -0.99
CA ALA A 80 -9.10 -1.91 0.41
C ALA A 80 -9.60 -3.06 1.30
N ALA A 81 -10.61 -3.81 0.84
CA ALA A 81 -11.17 -4.95 1.57
C ALA A 81 -10.15 -6.08 1.70
N ASP A 82 -9.51 -6.46 0.60
CA ASP A 82 -8.53 -7.56 0.56
C ASP A 82 -7.35 -7.27 1.48
N THR A 83 -6.77 -6.08 1.34
CA THR A 83 -5.58 -5.71 2.12
C THR A 83 -5.88 -5.58 3.61
N GLN A 84 -7.09 -5.16 4.00
CA GLN A 84 -7.52 -5.15 5.41
C GLN A 84 -7.65 -6.57 5.96
N ALA A 85 -8.38 -7.43 5.26
CA ALA A 85 -8.61 -8.81 5.68
C ALA A 85 -7.29 -9.59 5.83
N VAL A 86 -6.37 -9.43 4.88
CA VAL A 86 -5.03 -10.04 4.96
C VAL A 86 -4.22 -9.48 6.12
N ALA A 87 -4.22 -8.16 6.33
CA ALA A 87 -3.49 -7.55 7.45
C ALA A 87 -4.00 -8.07 8.80
N ASP A 88 -5.32 -8.13 9.01
CA ASP A 88 -5.92 -8.61 10.27
C ASP A 88 -5.58 -10.08 10.52
N ALA A 89 -5.66 -10.92 9.48
CA ALA A 89 -5.31 -12.33 9.59
C ALA A 89 -3.82 -12.55 9.91
N VAL A 90 -2.92 -11.77 9.30
CA VAL A 90 -1.48 -11.84 9.60
C VAL A 90 -1.20 -11.34 11.01
N THR A 91 -1.82 -10.25 11.45
CA THR A 91 -1.69 -9.73 12.83
C THR A 91 -2.08 -10.79 13.84
N TYR A 92 -3.21 -11.47 13.64
CA TYR A 92 -3.64 -12.56 14.51
C TYR A 92 -2.64 -13.72 14.55
N GLN A 93 -2.21 -14.22 13.39
CA GLN A 93 -1.27 -15.34 13.30
C GLN A 93 0.10 -15.01 13.90
N LEU A 94 0.61 -13.81 13.63
CA LEU A 94 1.91 -13.36 14.13
C LEU A 94 1.88 -13.12 15.64
N GLY A 95 0.80 -12.52 16.16
CA GLY A 95 0.62 -12.30 17.59
C GLY A 95 0.56 -13.62 18.36
N PHE A 96 -0.22 -14.59 17.89
CA PHE A 96 -0.25 -15.92 18.48
C PHE A 96 1.13 -16.60 18.48
N HIS A 97 1.82 -16.55 17.34
CA HIS A 97 3.17 -17.11 17.21
C HIS A 97 4.18 -16.44 18.15
N SER A 98 4.10 -15.12 18.34
CA SER A 98 4.99 -14.39 19.27
C SER A 98 4.74 -14.78 20.73
N ILE A 99 3.47 -14.92 21.13
CA ILE A 99 3.09 -15.32 22.49
C ILE A 99 3.57 -16.74 22.80
N GLU A 100 3.38 -17.68 21.86
CA GLU A 100 3.80 -19.07 22.04
C GLU A 100 5.32 -19.22 22.22
N LEU A 101 6.10 -18.38 21.52
CA LEU A 101 7.55 -18.38 21.61
C LEU A 101 8.11 -17.49 22.73
N ASP A 102 7.28 -16.66 23.36
CA ASP A 102 7.68 -15.63 24.32
C ASP A 102 8.82 -14.72 23.80
N GLU A 103 8.80 -14.44 22.49
CA GLU A 103 9.82 -13.63 21.81
C GLU A 103 9.18 -12.64 20.83
N PRO A 104 9.73 -11.41 20.70
CA PRO A 104 9.31 -10.47 19.66
C PRO A 104 9.47 -11.08 18.26
N PRO A 105 8.46 -10.98 17.37
CA PRO A 105 8.51 -11.62 16.07
C PRO A 105 9.53 -10.95 15.14
N LEU A 106 10.08 -11.71 14.21
CA LEU A 106 10.98 -11.21 13.18
C LEU A 106 10.21 -10.58 12.02
N VAL A 107 10.77 -9.53 11.39
CA VAL A 107 10.16 -8.87 10.23
C VAL A 107 9.98 -9.85 9.07
N GLN A 108 10.96 -10.74 8.88
CA GLN A 108 10.91 -11.78 7.86
C GLN A 108 9.76 -12.78 8.09
N THR A 109 9.40 -13.06 9.35
CA THR A 109 8.29 -13.97 9.66
C THR A 109 6.97 -13.34 9.23
N ALA A 110 6.73 -12.09 9.58
CA ALA A 110 5.55 -11.33 9.13
C ALA A 110 5.44 -11.31 7.60
N ALA A 111 6.54 -10.99 6.90
CA ALA A 111 6.55 -10.94 5.45
C ALA A 111 6.25 -12.31 4.79
N ASN A 112 6.68 -13.42 5.40
CA ASN A 112 6.34 -14.76 4.93
C ASN A 112 4.86 -15.11 5.13
N LEU A 113 4.20 -14.64 6.19
CA LEU A 113 2.76 -14.83 6.37
C LEU A 113 1.97 -14.09 5.27
N PHE A 114 2.33 -12.83 4.97
CA PHE A 114 1.77 -12.10 3.83
C PHE A 114 1.99 -12.84 2.52
N LYS A 115 3.22 -13.30 2.24
CA LYS A 115 3.54 -14.10 1.05
C LYS A 115 2.63 -15.33 0.95
N GLN A 116 2.44 -16.08 2.03
CA GLN A 116 1.60 -17.28 2.02
C GLN A 116 0.13 -16.96 1.71
N MET A 117 -0.44 -15.93 2.33
CA MET A 117 -1.82 -15.52 2.07
C MET A 117 -1.99 -15.01 0.63
N CYS A 118 -1.14 -14.06 0.21
CA CYS A 118 -1.21 -13.48 -1.13
C CYS A 118 -0.97 -14.53 -2.23
N TYR A 119 -0.09 -15.50 -2.03
CA TYR A 119 0.14 -16.56 -3.01
C TYR A 119 -1.01 -17.56 -3.08
N ARG A 120 -1.58 -17.94 -1.92
CA ARG A 120 -2.68 -18.91 -1.84
C ARG A 120 -3.93 -18.40 -2.55
N TYR A 121 -4.27 -17.14 -2.35
CA TYR A 121 -5.47 -16.51 -2.91
C TYR A 121 -5.14 -15.53 -4.05
N ARG A 122 -4.05 -15.78 -4.78
CA ARG A 122 -3.51 -14.84 -5.78
C ARG A 122 -4.46 -14.50 -6.94
N GLU A 123 -5.46 -15.35 -7.19
CA GLU A 123 -6.47 -15.15 -8.24
C GLU A 123 -7.72 -14.41 -7.71
N GLU A 124 -7.85 -14.27 -6.38
CA GLU A 124 -9.00 -13.66 -5.70
C GLU A 124 -8.63 -12.35 -5.00
N LEU A 125 -7.33 -12.15 -4.66
CA LEU A 125 -6.85 -10.97 -3.95
C LEU A 125 -6.13 -10.00 -4.88
N MET A 126 -6.52 -8.73 -4.80
CA MET A 126 -5.75 -7.62 -5.33
C MET A 126 -5.02 -6.90 -4.19
N ALA A 127 -3.89 -7.46 -3.75
CA ALA A 127 -3.09 -6.93 -2.65
C ALA A 127 -1.62 -6.71 -3.03
N GLY A 128 -1.18 -5.45 -2.97
CA GLY A 128 0.23 -5.05 -2.96
C GLY A 128 0.62 -4.58 -1.58
N ILE A 129 1.53 -5.31 -0.92
CA ILE A 129 1.93 -5.06 0.46
C ILE A 129 3.43 -4.75 0.51
N ILE A 130 3.79 -3.70 1.25
CA ILE A 130 5.17 -3.50 1.72
C ILE A 130 5.16 -3.80 3.21
N VAL A 131 5.96 -4.77 3.65
CA VAL A 131 6.15 -5.10 5.06
C VAL A 131 7.47 -4.49 5.49
N ALA A 132 7.45 -3.64 6.50
CA ALA A 132 8.64 -3.00 7.00
C ALA A 132 8.62 -2.96 8.53
N GLY A 133 9.79 -3.11 9.13
CA GLY A 133 9.91 -3.07 10.57
C GLY A 133 11.35 -3.13 11.03
N TRP A 134 11.50 -3.27 12.33
CA TRP A 134 12.79 -3.46 12.98
C TRP A 134 12.75 -4.74 13.82
N ASP A 135 13.82 -5.54 13.78
CA ASP A 135 14.03 -6.62 14.74
C ASP A 135 15.48 -6.70 15.22
N LYS A 136 15.68 -7.30 16.40
CA LYS A 136 16.99 -7.41 17.06
C LYS A 136 18.03 -8.20 16.26
N ARG A 137 17.60 -9.01 15.27
CA ARG A 137 18.49 -9.93 14.55
C ARG A 137 19.14 -9.26 13.36
N ARG A 138 18.40 -8.40 12.65
CA ARG A 138 18.86 -7.80 11.39
C ARG A 138 18.60 -6.29 11.30
N GLY A 139 18.04 -5.67 12.34
CA GLY A 139 17.72 -4.26 12.37
C GLY A 139 16.53 -3.92 11.48
N GLY A 140 16.59 -2.76 10.83
CA GLY A 140 15.59 -2.32 9.88
C GLY A 140 15.53 -3.21 8.64
N GLN A 141 14.32 -3.58 8.21
CA GLN A 141 14.13 -4.40 7.02
C GLN A 141 12.88 -3.98 6.25
N VAL A 142 12.99 -3.98 4.92
CA VAL A 142 11.86 -3.79 4.01
C VAL A 142 11.69 -5.00 3.10
N TYR A 143 10.47 -5.53 3.04
CA TYR A 143 10.05 -6.61 2.16
C TYR A 143 8.86 -6.19 1.31
N THR A 144 8.96 -6.44 0.01
CA THR A 144 7.86 -6.21 -0.94
C THR A 144 7.16 -7.54 -1.22
N VAL A 145 5.84 -7.55 -1.10
CA VAL A 145 4.94 -8.63 -1.54
C VAL A 145 4.01 -8.04 -2.60
N PRO A 146 4.44 -8.04 -3.87
CA PRO A 146 3.60 -7.56 -4.96
C PRO A 146 2.45 -8.54 -5.24
N MET A 147 1.54 -8.13 -6.12
CA MET A 147 0.53 -9.03 -6.67
C MET A 147 1.21 -10.28 -7.26
N GLY A 148 0.62 -11.44 -7.02
CA GLY A 148 1.22 -12.75 -7.32
C GLY A 148 1.97 -13.40 -6.15
N GLY A 149 2.21 -12.68 -5.05
CA GLY A 149 2.62 -13.28 -3.78
C GLY A 149 4.09 -13.74 -3.69
N MET A 150 4.97 -13.20 -4.54
CA MET A 150 6.42 -13.34 -4.31
C MET A 150 6.87 -12.48 -3.12
N ILE A 151 8.09 -12.69 -2.63
CA ILE A 151 8.69 -11.89 -1.57
C ILE A 151 10.11 -11.47 -1.97
N VAL A 152 10.43 -10.19 -1.83
CA VAL A 152 11.77 -9.65 -2.12
C VAL A 152 12.18 -8.69 -1.01
N ARG A 153 13.41 -8.81 -0.51
CA ARG A 153 14.03 -7.81 0.36
C ARG A 153 14.67 -6.72 -0.48
N GLN A 154 14.41 -5.45 -0.17
CA GLN A 154 15.01 -4.31 -0.86
C GLN A 154 15.35 -3.22 0.16
N PRO A 155 16.39 -2.41 -0.03
CA PRO A 155 16.67 -1.29 0.86
C PRO A 155 15.69 -0.11 0.66
N VAL A 156 15.05 -0.04 -0.51
CA VAL A 156 14.00 0.91 -0.83
C VAL A 156 12.94 0.22 -1.66
N SER A 157 11.67 0.51 -1.38
CA SER A 157 10.54 -0.01 -2.12
C SER A 157 9.47 1.04 -2.29
N VAL A 158 8.75 0.98 -3.42
CA VAL A 158 7.63 1.85 -3.76
C VAL A 158 6.54 1.00 -4.42
N GLY A 159 5.29 1.31 -4.13
CA GLY A 159 4.13 0.56 -4.62
C GLY A 159 2.87 1.41 -4.75
N GLY A 160 1.82 0.80 -5.28
CA GLY A 160 0.58 1.47 -5.67
C GLY A 160 0.65 2.16 -7.04
N SER A 161 -0.45 2.74 -7.49
CA SER A 161 -0.55 3.41 -8.80
C SER A 161 0.42 4.57 -8.97
N GLY A 162 0.65 5.35 -7.91
CA GLY A 162 1.49 6.54 -7.96
C GLY A 162 2.98 6.23 -8.06
N SER A 163 3.38 4.98 -7.79
CA SER A 163 4.77 4.53 -7.90
C SER A 163 5.36 4.72 -9.31
N SER A 164 4.52 4.54 -10.34
CA SER A 164 4.90 4.65 -11.75
C SER A 164 5.45 6.04 -12.13
N TYR A 165 5.00 7.10 -11.46
CA TYR A 165 5.43 8.48 -11.73
C TYR A 165 6.75 8.85 -11.06
N ILE A 166 7.21 8.06 -10.08
CA ILE A 166 8.34 8.43 -9.23
C ILE A 166 9.53 7.48 -9.32
N TYR A 167 9.48 6.39 -10.11
CA TYR A 167 10.65 5.51 -10.30
C TYR A 167 11.93 6.26 -10.64
N GLY A 168 11.88 7.21 -11.59
CA GLY A 168 13.06 8.02 -11.95
C GLY A 168 13.58 8.90 -10.81
N PHE A 169 12.68 9.42 -9.95
CA PHE A 169 13.06 10.15 -8.75
C PHE A 169 13.73 9.24 -7.72
N MET A 170 13.14 8.07 -7.47
CA MET A 170 13.66 7.08 -6.53
C MET A 170 15.08 6.66 -6.92
N ASP A 171 15.28 6.29 -8.18
CA ASP A 171 16.59 5.83 -8.69
C ASP A 171 17.66 6.93 -8.67
N SER A 172 17.27 8.18 -8.92
CA SER A 172 18.23 9.29 -9.00
C SER A 172 18.59 9.89 -7.64
N ASN A 173 17.71 9.78 -6.64
CA ASN A 173 17.85 10.49 -5.36
C ASN A 173 18.11 9.56 -4.16
N TYR A 174 17.80 8.26 -4.26
CA TYR A 174 18.15 7.30 -3.23
C TYR A 174 19.67 7.18 -3.10
N LYS A 175 20.16 7.19 -1.86
CA LYS A 175 21.57 7.00 -1.53
C LYS A 175 21.67 5.97 -0.41
N PRO A 176 22.54 4.95 -0.53
CA PRO A 176 22.82 4.05 0.58
C PRO A 176 23.33 4.82 1.80
N GLY A 177 22.88 4.44 2.99
CA GLY A 177 23.34 5.05 4.25
C GLY A 177 22.75 6.43 4.56
N MET A 178 21.58 6.76 4.02
CA MET A 178 20.80 7.92 4.47
C MET A 178 20.50 7.84 5.96
N THR A 179 20.50 8.99 6.62
CA THR A 179 20.02 9.17 7.99
C THR A 179 18.49 9.10 8.08
N LYS A 180 17.94 8.96 9.30
CA LYS A 180 16.48 8.98 9.53
C LYS A 180 15.83 10.23 8.93
N GLU A 181 16.43 11.40 9.16
CA GLU A 181 15.93 12.69 8.69
C GLU A 181 15.99 12.81 7.16
N GLU A 182 17.07 12.33 6.53
CA GLU A 182 17.18 12.27 5.07
C GLU A 182 16.15 11.32 4.47
N CYS A 183 15.90 10.16 5.09
CA CYS A 183 14.86 9.24 4.67
C CYS A 183 13.46 9.87 4.78
N LEU A 184 13.14 10.53 5.90
CA LEU A 184 11.87 11.25 6.06
C LEU A 184 11.68 12.32 4.99
N HIS A 185 12.74 13.08 4.69
CA HIS A 185 12.72 14.10 3.65
C HIS A 185 12.53 13.50 2.26
N PHE A 186 13.29 12.47 1.92
CA PHE A 186 13.21 11.73 0.65
C PHE A 186 11.81 11.14 0.45
N CYS A 187 11.25 10.49 1.46
CA CYS A 187 9.89 9.93 1.45
C CYS A 187 8.82 11.02 1.23
N THR A 188 8.96 12.16 1.91
CA THR A 188 8.04 13.30 1.77
C THR A 188 8.06 13.85 0.34
N GLN A 189 9.24 14.01 -0.25
CA GLN A 189 9.37 14.48 -1.64
C GLN A 189 8.77 13.49 -2.64
N ALA A 190 9.08 12.20 -2.49
CA ALA A 190 8.55 11.15 -3.36
C ALA A 190 7.01 11.12 -3.33
N LEU A 191 6.41 11.15 -2.14
CA LEU A 191 4.95 11.20 -1.99
C LEU A 191 4.36 12.46 -2.62
N ALA A 192 4.97 13.63 -2.39
CA ALA A 192 4.48 14.88 -2.97
C ALA A 192 4.53 14.88 -4.51
N LEU A 193 5.61 14.38 -5.11
CA LEU A 193 5.73 14.23 -6.57
C LEU A 193 4.67 13.28 -7.13
N ALA A 194 4.44 12.14 -6.48
CA ALA A 194 3.43 11.18 -6.89
C ALA A 194 2.01 11.77 -6.77
N MET A 195 1.70 12.45 -5.66
CA MET A 195 0.41 13.10 -5.40
C MET A 195 0.11 14.26 -6.37
N GLU A 196 1.12 14.90 -6.96
CA GLU A 196 0.93 15.95 -7.98
C GLU A 196 0.52 15.36 -9.35
N ARG A 197 0.81 14.08 -9.61
CA ARG A 197 0.62 13.45 -10.94
C ARG A 197 -0.41 12.32 -10.97
N ASP A 198 -0.50 11.52 -9.92
CA ASP A 198 -1.46 10.42 -9.82
C ASP A 198 -2.80 10.93 -9.27
N GLY A 199 -3.86 10.89 -10.10
CA GLY A 199 -5.20 11.38 -9.72
C GLY A 199 -5.82 10.63 -8.54
N SER A 200 -5.39 9.39 -8.31
CA SER A 200 -5.91 8.56 -7.23
C SER A 200 -5.12 8.72 -5.92
N SER A 201 -3.91 9.27 -5.97
CA SER A 201 -3.13 9.62 -4.79
C SER A 201 -3.43 11.05 -4.33
N GLY A 202 -3.39 11.32 -3.03
CA GLY A 202 -3.65 12.67 -2.53
C GLY A 202 -3.88 12.77 -1.02
N GLY A 203 -4.32 13.96 -0.59
CA GLY A 203 -4.61 14.24 0.82
C GLY A 203 -3.35 14.66 1.58
N VAL A 204 -2.97 13.87 2.59
CA VAL A 204 -1.79 14.12 3.44
C VAL A 204 -0.76 13.02 3.24
N ALA A 205 0.52 13.32 3.48
CA ALA A 205 1.54 12.29 3.58
C ALA A 205 1.62 11.81 5.03
N ARG A 206 1.38 10.52 5.25
CA ARG A 206 1.60 9.85 6.54
C ARG A 206 2.93 9.14 6.48
N LEU A 207 3.79 9.40 7.46
CA LEU A 207 5.11 8.82 7.59
C LEU A 207 5.23 8.16 8.97
N ALA A 208 6.06 7.13 9.05
CA ALA A 208 6.45 6.54 10.32
C ALA A 208 7.91 6.08 10.25
N ALA A 209 8.70 6.46 11.25
CA ALA A 209 10.03 5.89 11.49
C ALA A 209 9.90 4.80 12.55
N ILE A 210 10.45 3.63 12.27
CA ILE A 210 10.41 2.44 13.13
C ILE A 210 11.86 2.08 13.47
N THR A 211 12.21 2.13 14.75
CA THR A 211 13.55 1.85 15.28
C THR A 211 13.47 0.89 16.46
N GLU A 212 14.60 0.63 17.12
CA GLU A 212 14.64 -0.14 18.37
C GLU A 212 13.83 0.52 19.50
N GLU A 213 13.83 1.85 19.56
CA GLU A 213 13.16 2.62 20.61
C GLU A 213 11.64 2.68 20.43
N GLY A 214 11.14 2.34 19.23
CA GLY A 214 9.72 2.28 18.93
C GLY A 214 9.34 3.01 17.63
N LEU A 215 8.16 3.63 17.67
CA LEU A 215 7.50 4.24 16.52
C LEU A 215 7.41 5.76 16.67
N GLU A 216 7.91 6.49 15.68
CA GLU A 216 7.70 7.93 15.52
C GLU A 216 6.82 8.19 14.31
N ARG A 217 5.60 8.73 14.51
CA ARG A 217 4.67 9.05 13.41
C ARG A 217 4.73 10.54 13.07
N LEU A 218 4.75 10.84 11.77
CA LEU A 218 4.69 12.19 11.23
C LEU A 218 3.56 12.29 10.21
N VAL A 219 2.82 13.40 10.24
CA VAL A 219 1.82 13.72 9.22
C VAL A 219 2.17 15.07 8.61
N VAL A 220 2.46 15.07 7.32
CA VAL A 220 2.68 16.30 6.54
C VAL A 220 1.36 16.66 5.86
N LEU A 221 0.77 17.77 6.29
CA LEU A 221 -0.50 18.24 5.73
C LEU A 221 -0.31 18.66 4.27
N GLY A 222 -1.38 18.59 3.48
CA GLY A 222 -1.29 18.90 2.04
C GLY A 222 -0.76 20.30 1.71
N ASN A 223 -0.99 21.28 2.58
CA ASN A 223 -0.46 22.64 2.45
C ASN A 223 1.01 22.79 2.89
N GLN A 224 1.57 21.77 3.55
CA GLN A 224 2.96 21.70 4.01
C GLN A 224 3.82 20.81 3.10
N LEU A 225 3.20 20.11 2.14
CA LEU A 225 3.94 19.30 1.18
C LEU A 225 4.82 20.20 0.29
N PRO A 226 6.03 19.73 -0.07
CA PRO A 226 6.89 20.44 -1.01
C PRO A 226 6.17 20.71 -2.33
N LYS A 227 6.40 21.90 -2.88
CA LYS A 227 5.95 22.27 -4.23
C LYS A 227 7.15 22.25 -5.18
N PHE A 228 7.01 21.59 -6.33
CA PHE A 228 8.10 21.42 -7.31
C PHE A 228 7.95 22.31 -8.54
N SER A 229 6.74 22.84 -8.77
CA SER A 229 6.46 23.85 -9.77
C SER A 229 6.15 25.18 -9.07
N ASN A 230 6.61 26.28 -9.67
CA ASN A 230 6.17 27.61 -9.27
C ASN A 230 4.75 27.79 -9.82
N ALA A 231 3.75 27.68 -8.95
CA ALA A 231 2.37 28.08 -9.24
C ALA A 231 2.23 29.59 -9.12
#